data_AF-A0A849VBC3-F1
#
_entry.id   AF-A0A849VBC3-F1
#
_cell.length_a   1.000
_cell.length_b   1.000
_cell.length_c   1.000
_cell.angle_alpha   90.00
_cell.angle_beta   90.00
_cell.angle_gamma   90.00
#
_symmetry.space_group_name_H-M   'P 1'
#
loop_
_entity.id
_entity.type
_entity.pdbx_description
1 polymer ?
#
loop_
_entity_poly.entity_id
_entity_poly.type
_entity_poly.pdbx_seq_one_letter_code
_entity_poly.pdbx_strand_id
1 'polypeptide(L)'
;MQPTPHARYTKIAANGVPLTPWQGPWACVLDRKLNVLWEVKTDNESIHDGYWTYSWFLHEKGQENFGDCYFESQRCDTQDLIERTNIQTLCGQNNWRLPTEQELASLIQSPSRPGRAHIADDYFSYINQGDYWTSQSDSRLSRQFKHLKLGAKAINFHSGTVNALPYRNAAFVILVSSLTKTHPLSQFSSRDNSIKQK
;
A
#
# COMPACT_ATOMS: atom_id res chain seq x y z
N MET A 1 -4.37 -14.35 28.97
CA MET A 1 -3.13 -13.92 28.27
C MET A 1 -3.46 -12.69 27.46
N GLN A 2 -2.87 -11.53 27.78
CA GLN A 2 -2.94 -10.35 26.91
C GLN A 2 -2.02 -10.63 25.71
N PRO A 3 -2.45 -10.41 24.46
CA PRO A 3 -1.62 -10.66 23.31
C PRO A 3 -0.55 -9.60 23.19
N THR A 4 0.63 -10.03 22.80
CA THR A 4 1.77 -9.15 22.60
C THR A 4 1.62 -8.36 21.30
N PRO A 5 1.87 -7.05 21.30
CA PRO A 5 1.95 -6.25 20.08
C PRO A 5 2.96 -6.85 19.09
N HIS A 6 2.68 -6.75 17.79
CA HIS A 6 3.61 -7.20 16.76
C HIS A 6 4.83 -6.26 16.70
N ALA A 7 6.03 -6.84 16.62
CA ALA A 7 7.28 -6.08 16.70
C ALA A 7 7.41 -5.02 15.59
N ARG A 8 7.01 -5.35 14.37
CA ARG A 8 7.07 -4.45 13.20
C ARG A 8 5.82 -3.57 13.02
N TYR A 9 4.63 -4.17 13.04
CA TYR A 9 3.39 -3.52 12.57
C TYR A 9 2.51 -2.98 13.70
N THR A 10 1.82 -1.88 13.42
CA THR A 10 0.71 -1.36 14.26
C THR A 10 -0.47 -1.05 13.37
N LYS A 11 -1.67 -1.46 13.77
CA LYS A 11 -2.91 -1.06 13.10
C LYS A 11 -3.21 0.40 13.41
N ILE A 12 -3.61 1.17 12.40
CA ILE A 12 -3.94 2.59 12.51
C ILE A 12 -5.35 2.79 11.95
N ALA A 13 -6.23 3.42 12.73
CA ALA A 13 -7.58 3.78 12.30
C ALA A 13 -7.56 4.86 11.21
N ALA A 14 -8.67 5.05 10.50
CA ALA A 14 -8.79 6.03 9.42
C ALA A 14 -8.49 7.49 9.85
N ASN A 15 -8.70 7.81 11.13
CA ASN A 15 -8.36 9.11 11.72
C ASN A 15 -6.90 9.23 12.19
N GLY A 16 -6.06 8.23 11.93
CA GLY A 16 -4.65 8.20 12.33
C GLY A 16 -4.39 7.67 13.73
N VAL A 17 -5.40 7.25 14.51
CA VAL A 17 -5.19 6.74 15.87
C VAL A 17 -4.67 5.29 15.86
N PRO A 18 -3.66 4.93 16.67
CA PRO A 18 -3.18 3.56 16.77
C PRO A 18 -4.18 2.69 17.48
N LEU A 19 -4.24 1.45 17.03
CA LEU A 19 -5.13 0.44 17.54
C LEU A 19 -4.33 -0.68 18.19
N THR A 20 -4.91 -1.23 19.25
CA THR A 20 -4.43 -2.50 19.83
C THR A 20 -4.65 -3.65 18.83
N PRO A 21 -3.96 -4.81 18.99
CA PRO A 21 -4.03 -5.90 18.01
C PRO A 21 -5.44 -6.41 17.65
N TRP A 22 -6.38 -6.34 18.61
CA TRP A 22 -7.77 -6.80 18.44
C TRP A 22 -8.75 -5.74 17.98
N GLN A 23 -8.33 -4.47 17.93
CA GLN A 23 -9.21 -3.39 17.52
C GLN A 23 -9.27 -3.27 15.99
N GLY A 24 -10.41 -2.79 15.52
CA GLY A 24 -10.68 -2.48 14.13
C GLY A 24 -11.93 -1.62 13.99
N PRO A 25 -12.27 -1.20 12.77
CA PRO A 25 -11.48 -1.38 11.54
C PRO A 25 -10.21 -0.51 11.57
N TRP A 26 -9.16 -0.97 10.89
CA TRP A 26 -7.97 -0.16 10.63
C TRP A 26 -7.90 0.14 9.14
N ALA A 27 -7.35 1.30 8.81
CA ALA A 27 -7.22 1.77 7.43
C ALA A 27 -5.76 1.85 6.98
N CYS A 28 -4.82 1.87 7.93
CA CYS A 28 -3.39 1.87 7.64
C CYS A 28 -2.62 0.94 8.57
N VAL A 29 -1.40 0.60 8.15
CA VAL A 29 -0.43 -0.15 8.96
C VAL A 29 0.82 0.69 9.11
N LEU A 30 1.18 1.01 10.36
CA LEU A 30 2.49 1.58 10.68
C LEU A 30 3.55 0.49 10.62
N ASP A 31 4.53 0.66 9.75
CA ASP A 31 5.73 -0.16 9.68
C ASP A 31 6.88 0.53 10.42
N ARG A 32 7.17 0.05 11.64
CA ARG A 32 8.23 0.60 12.49
C ARG A 32 9.64 0.36 11.93
N LYS A 33 9.83 -0.65 11.08
CA LYS A 33 11.15 -0.96 10.52
C LYS A 33 11.54 0.06 9.45
N LEU A 34 10.59 0.48 8.63
CA LEU A 34 10.79 1.45 7.56
C LEU A 34 10.42 2.88 7.96
N ASN A 35 9.71 3.05 9.07
CA ASN A 35 9.16 4.33 9.52
C ASN A 35 8.20 4.96 8.49
N VAL A 36 7.28 4.13 7.99
CA VAL A 36 6.26 4.50 6.99
C VAL A 36 4.88 4.02 7.41
N LEU A 37 3.85 4.63 6.84
CA LEU A 37 2.48 4.12 6.87
C LEU A 37 2.15 3.47 5.53
N TRP A 38 1.51 2.31 5.60
CA TRP A 38 0.97 1.61 4.44
C TRP A 38 -0.55 1.74 4.40
N GLU A 39 -1.09 1.93 3.20
CA GLU A 39 -2.53 1.82 2.94
C GLU A 39 -2.98 0.37 3.20
N VAL A 40 -4.18 0.19 3.75
CA VAL A 40 -4.84 -1.12 3.79
C VAL A 40 -6.00 -1.10 2.81
N LYS A 41 -5.99 -2.07 1.90
CA LYS A 41 -7.04 -2.22 0.89
C LYS A 41 -8.35 -2.68 1.55
N THR A 42 -9.44 -2.48 0.82
CA THR A 42 -10.81 -2.77 1.25
C THR A 42 -11.53 -3.62 0.19
N ASP A 43 -12.76 -4.02 0.48
CA ASP A 43 -13.66 -4.72 -0.44
C ASP A 43 -15.04 -4.06 -0.30
N ASN A 44 -15.15 -2.85 -0.83
CA ASN A 44 -16.29 -1.95 -0.61
C ASN A 44 -16.52 -0.93 -1.73
N GLU A 45 -15.90 -1.14 -2.89
CA GLU A 45 -15.96 -0.30 -4.09
C GLU A 45 -15.46 1.15 -3.89
N SER A 46 -14.84 1.47 -2.75
CA SER A 46 -14.19 2.76 -2.53
C SER A 46 -12.93 2.90 -3.40
N ILE A 47 -12.30 4.08 -3.40
CA ILE A 47 -10.99 4.25 -4.08
C ILE A 47 -9.91 3.28 -3.54
N HIS A 48 -10.10 2.77 -2.32
CA HIS A 48 -9.20 1.85 -1.65
C HIS A 48 -9.57 0.38 -1.85
N ASP A 49 -10.44 0.05 -2.81
CA ASP A 49 -10.79 -1.34 -3.08
C ASP A 49 -9.56 -2.13 -3.58
N GLY A 50 -9.40 -3.36 -3.08
CA GLY A 50 -8.33 -4.28 -3.42
C GLY A 50 -8.46 -4.93 -4.79
N TYR A 51 -9.66 -4.88 -5.39
CA TYR A 51 -9.92 -5.38 -6.74
C TYR A 51 -9.61 -4.36 -7.84
N TRP A 52 -9.37 -3.10 -7.49
CA TRP A 52 -8.93 -2.08 -8.46
C TRP A 52 -7.52 -2.31 -8.96
N THR A 53 -7.36 -2.08 -10.25
CA THR A 53 -6.07 -2.12 -10.93
C THR A 53 -5.84 -0.82 -11.66
N TYR A 54 -4.57 -0.48 -11.86
CA TYR A 54 -4.14 0.81 -12.34
C TYR A 54 -3.12 0.61 -13.44
N SER A 55 -3.16 1.45 -14.48
CA SER A 55 -1.99 1.63 -15.33
C SER A 55 -0.95 2.47 -14.61
N TRP A 56 0.31 2.30 -14.98
CA TRP A 56 1.38 3.09 -14.40
C TRP A 56 1.44 4.44 -15.11
N PHE A 57 1.08 5.49 -14.39
CA PHE A 57 1.19 6.88 -14.80
C PHE A 57 1.59 7.75 -13.62
N LEU A 58 2.68 8.50 -13.75
CA LEU A 58 3.18 9.35 -12.68
C LEU A 58 4.04 10.48 -13.25
N HIS A 59 3.74 11.72 -12.88
CA HIS A 59 4.46 12.93 -13.32
C HIS A 59 4.57 13.00 -14.86
N GLU A 60 3.41 12.92 -15.55
CA GLU A 60 3.31 13.00 -17.02
C GLU A 60 4.02 11.87 -17.78
N LYS A 61 4.32 10.77 -17.10
CA LYS A 61 5.02 9.63 -17.67
C LYS A 61 4.23 8.36 -17.49
N GLY A 62 4.13 7.58 -18.56
CA GLY A 62 3.51 6.26 -18.54
C GLY A 62 2.27 6.23 -19.42
N GLN A 63 1.23 5.56 -18.95
CA GLN A 63 -0.05 5.45 -19.66
C GLN A 63 -1.20 5.83 -18.74
N GLU A 64 -1.91 6.89 -19.09
CA GLU A 64 -3.13 7.32 -18.41
C GLU A 64 -4.26 6.29 -18.61
N ASN A 65 -5.12 6.17 -17.59
CA ASN A 65 -6.48 5.67 -17.73
C ASN A 65 -6.63 4.26 -18.36
N PHE A 66 -5.69 3.35 -18.06
CA PHE A 66 -5.68 1.97 -18.61
C PHE A 66 -5.84 0.87 -17.56
N GLY A 67 -6.15 1.25 -16.31
CA GLY A 67 -6.54 0.33 -15.25
C GLY A 67 -8.00 -0.13 -15.32
N ASP A 68 -8.45 -0.78 -14.26
CA ASP A 68 -9.85 -1.16 -14.06
C ASP A 68 -10.31 -0.75 -12.65
N CYS A 69 -11.20 0.22 -12.62
CA CYS A 69 -11.78 0.82 -11.42
C CYS A 69 -13.14 1.43 -11.81
N TYR A 70 -14.04 1.59 -10.84
CA TYR A 70 -15.38 2.16 -11.10
C TYR A 70 -15.65 3.49 -10.38
N PHE A 71 -14.69 4.03 -9.63
CA PHE A 71 -14.82 5.35 -9.01
C PHE A 71 -14.49 6.52 -9.95
N GLU A 72 -14.02 6.23 -11.18
CA GLU A 72 -13.75 7.19 -12.26
C GLU A 72 -14.45 6.78 -13.55
N SER A 73 -14.81 7.78 -14.36
CA SER A 73 -15.46 7.54 -15.66
C SER A 73 -14.50 7.10 -16.77
N GLN A 74 -13.23 7.51 -16.69
CA GLN A 74 -12.22 7.22 -17.71
C GLN A 74 -11.33 6.01 -17.34
N ARG A 75 -11.73 5.19 -16.35
CA ARG A 75 -10.86 4.22 -15.65
C ARG A 75 -9.79 4.95 -14.84
N CYS A 76 -8.79 4.22 -14.34
CA CYS A 76 -7.82 4.79 -13.40
C CYS A 76 -6.38 4.48 -13.77
N ASP A 77 -5.50 5.36 -13.33
CA ASP A 77 -4.07 5.14 -13.24
C ASP A 77 -3.53 5.42 -11.83
N THR A 78 -2.23 5.20 -11.64
CA THR A 78 -1.59 5.37 -10.34
C THR A 78 -1.65 6.81 -9.82
N GLN A 79 -1.69 7.81 -10.69
CA GLN A 79 -1.73 9.21 -10.28
C GLN A 79 -3.11 9.57 -9.70
N ASP A 80 -4.20 9.10 -10.31
CA ASP A 80 -5.56 9.31 -9.79
C ASP A 80 -5.72 8.82 -8.34
N LEU A 81 -5.22 7.60 -8.07
CA LEU A 81 -5.28 7.01 -6.73
C LEU A 81 -4.46 7.83 -5.72
N ILE A 82 -3.25 8.26 -6.11
CA ILE A 82 -2.37 9.06 -5.25
C ILE A 82 -3.05 10.40 -4.90
N GLU A 83 -3.55 11.12 -5.90
CA GLU A 83 -4.16 12.44 -5.72
C GLU A 83 -5.40 12.37 -4.84
N ARG A 84 -6.31 11.43 -5.12
CA ARG A 84 -7.54 11.25 -4.33
C ARG A 84 -7.25 10.84 -2.89
N THR A 85 -6.28 9.94 -2.68
CA THR A 85 -5.88 9.53 -1.32
C THR A 85 -5.28 10.69 -0.52
N ASN A 86 -4.47 11.54 -1.17
CA ASN A 86 -3.88 12.71 -0.54
C ASN A 86 -4.93 13.79 -0.19
N ILE A 87 -5.94 13.98 -1.03
CA ILE A 87 -7.09 14.85 -0.74
C ILE A 87 -7.91 14.30 0.45
N GLN A 88 -8.12 12.99 0.52
CA GLN A 88 -8.84 12.36 1.64
C GLN A 88 -8.06 12.38 2.95
N THR A 89 -6.76 12.67 2.91
CA THR A 89 -5.87 12.67 4.08
C THR A 89 -5.91 11.34 4.85
N LEU A 90 -5.90 10.21 4.13
CA LEU A 90 -6.05 8.87 4.73
C LEU A 90 -5.08 8.69 5.92
N CYS A 91 -5.61 8.30 7.09
CA CYS A 91 -4.85 8.16 8.35
C CYS A 91 -4.12 9.42 8.80
N GLY A 92 -4.64 10.60 8.43
CA GLY A 92 -4.07 11.91 8.73
C GLY A 92 -2.82 12.25 7.89
N GLN A 93 -2.58 11.55 6.78
CA GLN A 93 -1.43 11.78 5.89
C GLN A 93 -1.88 12.29 4.52
N ASN A 94 -1.12 13.21 3.94
CA ASN A 94 -1.38 13.81 2.61
C ASN A 94 -0.18 13.75 1.66
N ASN A 95 0.77 12.86 1.97
CA ASN A 95 2.01 12.63 1.23
C ASN A 95 2.14 11.15 0.79
N TRP A 96 1.01 10.52 0.50
CA TRP A 96 0.93 9.19 -0.09
C TRP A 96 1.56 9.18 -1.48
N ARG A 97 2.26 8.09 -1.78
CA ARG A 97 2.96 7.85 -3.03
C ARG A 97 3.00 6.36 -3.35
N LEU A 98 3.39 6.03 -4.57
CA LEU A 98 3.82 4.67 -4.90
C LEU A 98 5.04 4.28 -4.03
N PRO A 99 5.11 3.01 -3.58
CA PRO A 99 6.26 2.51 -2.86
C PRO A 99 7.45 2.34 -3.79
N THR A 100 8.64 2.47 -3.23
CA THR A 100 9.85 2.00 -3.92
C THR A 100 9.86 0.48 -3.98
N GLU A 101 10.58 -0.08 -4.95
CA GLU A 101 10.87 -1.51 -5.05
C GLU A 101 11.39 -2.10 -3.73
N GLN A 102 12.31 -1.41 -3.04
CA GLN A 102 12.85 -1.89 -1.77
C GLN A 102 11.81 -1.92 -0.65
N GLU A 103 10.97 -0.89 -0.54
CA GLU A 103 9.90 -0.82 0.45
C GLU A 103 8.89 -1.94 0.22
N LEU A 104 8.39 -2.08 -1.02
CA LEU A 104 7.38 -3.07 -1.34
C LEU A 104 7.93 -4.50 -1.23
N ALA A 105 9.18 -4.75 -1.66
CA ALA A 105 9.83 -6.06 -1.52
C ALA A 105 9.99 -6.47 -0.07
N SER A 106 10.15 -5.50 0.85
CA SER A 106 10.30 -5.77 2.28
C SER A 106 9.03 -6.32 2.94
N LEU A 107 7.87 -6.24 2.28
CA LEU A 107 6.62 -6.81 2.75
C LEU A 107 6.47 -8.29 2.40
N ILE A 108 7.28 -8.79 1.46
CA ILE A 108 7.23 -10.19 1.02
C ILE A 108 7.63 -11.11 2.17
N GLN A 109 6.72 -12.03 2.50
CA GLN A 109 6.94 -13.10 3.46
C GLN A 109 6.10 -14.32 3.10
N SER A 110 6.40 -15.47 3.70
CA SER A 110 5.58 -16.66 3.51
C SER A 110 4.13 -16.39 3.91
N PRO A 111 3.16 -16.79 3.06
CA PRO A 111 1.76 -16.60 3.38
C PRO A 111 1.36 -17.49 4.56
N SER A 112 0.40 -17.02 5.36
CA SER A 112 -0.13 -17.78 6.50
C SER A 112 -0.92 -19.04 6.06
N ARG A 113 -1.41 -19.05 4.81
CA ARG A 113 -2.18 -20.16 4.21
C ARG A 113 -1.82 -20.33 2.73
N PRO A 114 -1.87 -21.57 2.19
CA PRO A 114 -1.70 -21.80 0.75
C PRO A 114 -2.70 -20.98 -0.08
N GLY A 115 -2.26 -20.48 -1.24
CA GLY A 115 -3.13 -19.74 -2.16
C GLY A 115 -3.40 -18.28 -1.76
N ARG A 116 -2.69 -17.75 -0.75
CA ARG A 116 -2.74 -16.32 -0.37
C ARG A 116 -1.57 -15.54 -0.97
N ALA A 117 -1.67 -14.22 -0.99
CA ALA A 117 -0.55 -13.35 -1.34
C ALA A 117 0.58 -13.48 -0.29
N HIS A 118 1.82 -13.32 -0.73
CA HIS A 118 3.02 -13.41 0.10
C HIS A 118 3.23 -12.16 0.97
N ILE A 119 2.37 -11.96 1.97
CA ILE A 119 2.38 -10.82 2.88
C ILE A 119 1.76 -11.19 4.24
N ALA A 120 1.96 -10.36 5.27
CA ALA A 120 1.27 -10.47 6.57
C ALA A 120 -0.22 -10.14 6.44
N ASP A 121 -1.04 -11.14 6.07
CA ASP A 121 -2.45 -10.95 5.71
C ASP A 121 -3.38 -10.61 6.87
N ASP A 122 -2.89 -10.72 8.11
CA ASP A 122 -3.52 -10.23 9.34
C ASP A 122 -3.43 -8.70 9.53
N TYR A 123 -2.50 -8.04 8.82
CA TYR A 123 -2.33 -6.59 8.78
C TYR A 123 -2.74 -5.99 7.43
N PHE A 124 -2.46 -6.71 6.34
CA PHE A 124 -2.72 -6.27 4.98
C PHE A 124 -3.88 -7.08 4.39
N SER A 125 -5.09 -6.59 4.63
CA SER A 125 -6.31 -7.20 4.11
C SER A 125 -6.52 -6.86 2.63
N TYR A 126 -7.26 -7.74 1.94
CA TYR A 126 -7.67 -7.59 0.54
C TYR A 126 -6.50 -7.36 -0.45
N ILE A 127 -5.35 -7.95 -0.13
CA ILE A 127 -4.21 -8.05 -1.04
C ILE A 127 -4.41 -9.28 -1.93
N ASN A 128 -4.49 -9.04 -3.23
CA ASN A 128 -4.64 -10.06 -4.25
C ASN A 128 -3.29 -10.68 -4.63
N GLN A 129 -3.35 -11.87 -5.22
CA GLN A 129 -2.19 -12.43 -5.91
C GLN A 129 -2.00 -11.72 -7.25
N GLY A 130 -0.82 -11.18 -7.49
CA GLY A 130 -0.53 -10.48 -8.74
C GLY A 130 0.60 -9.48 -8.62
N ASP A 131 0.80 -8.72 -9.68
CA ASP A 131 1.81 -7.66 -9.74
C ASP A 131 1.32 -6.39 -9.05
N TYR A 132 2.17 -5.80 -8.21
CA TYR A 132 1.94 -4.52 -7.54
C TYR A 132 2.96 -3.48 -8.01
N TRP A 133 2.49 -2.34 -8.51
CA TRP A 133 3.36 -1.29 -9.04
C TRP A 133 4.30 -0.69 -7.99
N THR A 134 5.53 -0.37 -8.42
CA THR A 134 6.48 0.46 -7.66
C THR A 134 6.67 1.81 -8.35
N SER A 135 7.37 2.74 -7.71
CA SER A 135 7.72 4.05 -8.29
C SER A 135 8.83 4.00 -9.35
N GLN A 136 9.50 2.86 -9.53
CA GLN A 136 10.60 2.71 -10.49
C GLN A 136 10.07 2.56 -11.91
N SER A 137 10.41 3.52 -12.77
CA SER A 137 10.13 3.52 -14.21
C SER A 137 11.38 3.23 -15.04
N ASP A 138 11.27 3.34 -16.37
CA ASP A 138 12.34 3.11 -17.36
C ASP A 138 13.04 1.75 -17.25
N SER A 139 12.32 0.75 -16.78
CA SER A 139 12.84 -0.61 -16.74
C SER A 139 12.73 -1.26 -18.10
N ARG A 140 13.83 -1.87 -18.56
CA ARG A 140 13.86 -2.58 -19.84
C ARG A 140 12.90 -3.77 -19.78
N LEU A 141 12.02 -3.84 -20.77
CA LEU A 141 11.04 -4.90 -20.84
C LEU A 141 11.64 -6.20 -21.39
N SER A 142 11.03 -7.32 -20.99
CA SER A 142 11.39 -8.65 -21.49
C SER A 142 11.18 -8.76 -23.00
N ARG A 143 11.74 -9.80 -23.62
CA ARG A 143 11.68 -10.02 -25.06
C ARG A 143 10.26 -10.01 -25.63
N GLN A 144 9.27 -10.45 -24.85
CA GLN A 144 7.86 -10.45 -25.22
C GLN A 144 7.32 -9.03 -25.53
N PHE A 145 7.83 -8.01 -24.83
CA PHE A 145 7.38 -6.62 -24.97
C PHE A 145 8.47 -5.71 -25.55
N LYS A 146 9.43 -6.28 -26.29
CA LYS A 146 10.59 -5.55 -26.83
C LYS A 146 10.20 -4.30 -27.66
N HIS A 147 9.06 -4.34 -28.35
CA HIS A 147 8.56 -3.21 -29.15
C HIS A 147 8.21 -1.97 -28.31
N LEU A 148 7.85 -2.15 -27.03
CA LEU A 148 7.54 -1.08 -26.10
C LEU A 148 8.78 -0.52 -25.39
N LYS A 149 9.90 -1.25 -25.45
CA LYS A 149 11.23 -0.90 -24.93
C LYS A 149 11.30 -0.78 -23.40
N LEU A 150 10.52 0.13 -22.81
CA LEU A 150 10.56 0.52 -21.41
C LEU A 150 9.19 0.38 -20.75
N GLY A 151 9.20 0.17 -19.44
CA GLY A 151 8.02 0.18 -18.58
C GLY A 151 8.40 0.45 -17.13
N ALA A 152 7.54 0.03 -16.20
CA ALA A 152 7.76 0.19 -14.77
C ALA A 152 8.01 -1.15 -14.08
N LYS A 153 8.61 -1.09 -12.89
CA LYS A 153 8.76 -2.28 -12.05
C LYS A 153 7.49 -2.56 -11.26
N ALA A 154 7.21 -3.83 -11.09
CA ALA A 154 6.18 -4.34 -10.19
C ALA A 154 6.72 -5.52 -9.38
N ILE A 155 6.16 -5.75 -8.20
CA ILE A 155 6.46 -6.92 -7.38
C ILE A 155 5.28 -7.86 -7.43
N ASN A 156 5.54 -9.11 -7.79
CA ASN A 156 4.53 -10.13 -7.86
C ASN A 156 4.32 -10.77 -6.48
N PHE A 157 3.13 -10.60 -5.90
CA PHE A 157 2.79 -11.10 -4.57
C PHE A 157 2.37 -12.58 -4.57
N HIS A 158 2.36 -13.24 -5.73
CA HIS A 158 2.24 -14.70 -5.81
C HIS A 158 3.62 -15.39 -5.79
N SER A 159 4.58 -14.88 -6.57
CA SER A 159 5.93 -15.48 -6.67
C SER A 159 6.99 -14.83 -5.79
N GLY A 160 6.77 -13.60 -5.31
CA GLY A 160 7.76 -12.77 -4.61
C GLY A 160 8.82 -12.16 -5.53
N THR A 161 8.64 -12.18 -6.85
CA THR A 161 9.64 -11.71 -7.82
C THR A 161 9.39 -10.28 -8.29
N VAL A 162 10.46 -9.58 -8.70
CA VAL A 162 10.36 -8.27 -9.35
C VAL A 162 10.28 -8.44 -10.87
N ASN A 163 9.30 -7.81 -11.49
CA ASN A 163 9.03 -7.84 -12.92
C ASN A 163 9.09 -6.44 -13.52
N ALA A 164 9.46 -6.32 -14.80
CA ALA A 164 9.27 -5.10 -15.59
C ALA A 164 8.05 -5.29 -16.51
N LEU A 165 7.06 -4.42 -16.37
CA LEU A 165 5.80 -4.50 -17.09
C LEU A 165 5.58 -3.22 -17.93
N PRO A 166 4.95 -3.32 -19.11
CA PRO A 166 4.56 -2.15 -19.89
C PRO A 166 3.71 -1.18 -19.06
N TYR A 167 3.89 0.13 -19.25
CA TYR A 167 3.12 1.16 -18.51
C TYR A 167 1.59 0.98 -18.61
N ARG A 168 1.10 0.51 -19.76
CA ARG A 168 -0.32 0.27 -20.02
C ARG A 168 -0.91 -0.97 -19.32
N ASN A 169 -0.10 -1.83 -18.71
CA ASN A 169 -0.64 -3.00 -18.05
C ASN A 169 -1.46 -2.56 -16.83
N ALA A 170 -2.57 -3.24 -16.57
CA ALA A 170 -3.30 -3.08 -15.33
C ALA A 170 -2.63 -3.93 -14.24
N ALA A 171 -2.21 -3.31 -13.14
CA ALA A 171 -1.64 -3.99 -11.97
C ALA A 171 -2.17 -3.38 -10.67
N PHE A 172 -2.03 -4.09 -9.56
CA PHE A 172 -2.51 -3.63 -8.26
C PHE A 172 -1.59 -2.54 -7.68
N VAL A 173 -2.11 -1.81 -6.69
CA VAL A 173 -1.36 -0.76 -5.98
C VAL A 173 -1.67 -0.84 -4.49
N ILE A 174 -0.63 -0.65 -3.67
CA ILE A 174 -0.73 -0.29 -2.26
C ILE A 174 0.11 0.97 -2.07
N LEU A 175 -0.48 2.04 -1.53
CA LEU A 175 0.26 3.27 -1.30
C LEU A 175 1.06 3.23 0.00
N VAL A 176 2.11 4.06 0.03
CA VAL A 176 2.93 4.30 1.21
C VAL A 176 3.07 5.79 1.49
N SER A 177 3.12 6.16 2.76
CA SER A 177 3.39 7.52 3.22
C SER A 177 4.60 7.51 4.17
N SER A 178 5.53 8.45 3.96
CA SER A 178 6.67 8.63 4.85
C SER A 178 6.26 9.42 6.10
N LEU A 179 6.59 8.93 7.29
CA LEU A 179 6.34 9.67 8.53
C LEU A 179 7.34 10.81 8.69
N THR A 180 6.86 12.07 8.66
CA THR A 180 7.70 13.25 8.92
C THR A 180 7.73 13.58 10.42
N LYS A 181 8.80 14.22 10.89
CA LYS A 181 9.02 14.58 12.31
C LYS A 181 7.91 15.46 12.92
N THR A 182 7.09 16.12 12.11
CA THR A 182 5.96 16.98 12.51
C THR A 182 4.69 16.18 12.88
N HIS A 183 4.63 14.90 12.50
CA HIS A 183 3.72 13.90 13.07
C HIS A 183 4.54 12.84 13.82
N PRO A 184 5.21 13.21 14.92
CA PRO A 184 6.06 12.28 15.63
C PRO A 184 5.22 11.20 16.30
N LEU A 185 5.79 10.00 16.38
CA LEU A 185 5.34 8.83 17.14
C LEU A 185 5.00 9.14 18.62
N SER A 186 5.31 10.35 19.11
CA SER A 186 4.97 10.81 20.47
C SER A 186 3.48 11.09 20.69
N GLN A 187 2.65 11.18 19.65
CA GLN A 187 1.18 11.12 19.81
C GLN A 187 0.65 9.69 19.95
N PHE A 188 1.49 8.68 19.69
CA PHE A 188 1.14 7.25 19.71
C PHE A 188 1.72 6.49 20.89
N SER A 189 2.34 7.21 21.81
CA SER A 189 2.89 6.70 23.06
C SER A 189 2.32 7.53 24.19
N SER A 190 1.56 6.88 25.09
CA SER A 190 1.07 7.33 26.41
C SER A 190 -0.39 7.77 26.50
N ARG A 191 -1.31 6.80 26.68
CA ARG A 191 -2.40 6.92 27.66
C ARG A 191 -2.59 5.58 28.36
N ASP A 192 -1.66 5.25 29.25
CA ASP A 192 -1.94 4.35 30.37
C ASP A 192 -1.01 4.73 31.53
N ASN A 193 -1.53 5.59 32.41
CA ASN A 193 -1.28 5.59 33.85
C ASN A 193 -1.99 6.79 34.48
N SER A 194 -3.24 6.58 34.91
CA SER A 194 -3.92 7.44 35.88
C SER A 194 -5.05 6.66 36.59
N ILE A 195 -4.71 5.54 37.23
CA ILE A 195 -5.47 5.12 38.42
C ILE A 195 -4.67 5.67 39.60
N LYS A 196 -5.01 6.88 40.05
CA LYS A 196 -4.65 7.33 41.39
C LYS A 196 -5.76 6.88 42.33
N GLN A 197 -5.34 6.03 43.26
CA GLN A 197 -6.00 5.75 44.52
C GLN A 197 -6.53 7.05 45.17
N LYS A 198 -7.77 7.01 45.62
CA LYS A 198 -8.18 7.63 46.87
C LYS A 198 -9.35 6.85 47.46
#